data_AF-A0A1V4TX96-F1
#
_entry.id   AF-A0A1V4TX96-F1
#
_cell.length_a   1.000
_cell.length_b   1.000
_cell.length_c   1.000
_cell.angle_alpha   90.00
_cell.angle_beta   90.00
_cell.angle_gamma   90.00
#
_symmetry.space_group_name_H-M   'P 1'
#
loop_
_entity.id
_entity.type
_entity.pdbx_description
1 polymer ?
#
loop_
_entity_poly.entity_id
_entity_poly.type
_entity_poly.pdbx_seq_one_letter_code
_entity_poly.pdbx_strand_id
1 'polypeptide(L)'
;MMPSCRDRRPADRALSEVIGFVLILGVLVLVFSLYLTYGIPAQGRENEILHMNEVKDQFVAYKISLDSLFNNNKVGTTLGSSFYLGTGGGYTQGMVSFIPIMNPVSSGGIIAINQRTPVHETLNISSHSLVLNDTYRMSVHFGEGVPLVPNYPPDHLYVNISGVQPVDLGPSGTFGANITGRDWVAYINITPRLTYYQNYTLNPPPMAGGQYTLSLVDAYNYNRSDIAISVKKGGVPILQDFTVYTNISSNTVYPVDLMDEAYGLKTLIRPHEMVNLSVGKPLNAVSASGNATYDFVDMNPYTITPIALGSIEYRAQNNYWIPQDYYYQMGGVFLSQAEGNVSYKLPPEISFTNDSARNLISVNINALSFNPDNRGLIGGNSPVQVRTKLESVYPIPYVKGDEITGNTKRVWIGVNTSDPKANAMWESFFDSTAKGSGIPAGEYNVSRVRNESYIEIFGPSADPDVNDIRLTVTNATYSTWVHGVGGVYE
;
A
#
# COMPACT_ATOMS: atom_id res chain seq x y z
N MET A 1 12.22 7.01 -120.93
CA MET A 1 11.78 6.19 -119.77
C MET A 1 12.88 6.19 -118.74
N MET A 2 12.71 6.93 -117.64
CA MET A 2 13.53 6.82 -116.43
C MET A 2 12.55 6.66 -115.25
N PRO A 3 12.74 5.69 -114.35
CA PRO A 3 11.88 5.54 -113.19
C PRO A 3 12.33 6.47 -112.06
N SER A 4 11.32 7.05 -111.42
CA SER A 4 11.37 7.90 -110.24
C SER A 4 11.88 7.14 -109.02
N CYS A 5 12.86 7.73 -108.33
CA CYS A 5 13.29 7.32 -107.00
C CYS A 5 12.36 7.97 -105.98
N ARG A 6 11.54 7.17 -105.27
CA ARG A 6 10.65 7.64 -104.21
C ARG A 6 11.24 7.24 -102.86
N ASP A 7 11.78 8.22 -102.15
CA ASP A 7 12.20 8.12 -100.76
C ASP A 7 11.00 7.72 -99.88
N ARG A 8 11.13 6.61 -99.13
CA ARG A 8 10.15 6.14 -98.14
C ARG A 8 10.86 6.07 -96.80
N ARG A 9 10.76 7.11 -95.99
CA ARG A 9 11.00 7.06 -94.54
C ARG A 9 9.91 7.82 -93.77
N PRO A 10 8.79 7.14 -93.43
CA PRO A 10 8.06 7.50 -92.20
C PRO A 10 7.66 6.31 -91.31
N ALA A 11 7.81 5.05 -91.75
CA ALA A 11 7.25 3.89 -91.03
C ALA A 11 8.10 3.39 -89.85
N ASP A 12 9.43 3.38 -89.99
CA ASP A 12 10.33 2.81 -88.96
C ASP A 12 10.42 3.69 -87.70
N ARG A 13 10.14 5.00 -87.82
CA ARG A 13 10.14 5.94 -86.70
C ARG A 13 8.95 5.71 -85.77
N ALA A 14 7.75 5.50 -86.33
CA ALA A 14 6.55 5.22 -85.56
C ALA A 14 6.60 3.83 -84.88
N LEU A 15 7.19 2.82 -85.55
CA LEU A 15 7.33 1.49 -84.97
C LEU A 15 8.35 1.46 -83.81
N SER A 16 9.47 2.18 -83.94
CA SER A 16 10.48 2.30 -82.88
C SER A 16 9.97 3.07 -81.65
N GLU A 17 9.09 4.05 -81.84
CA GLU A 17 8.46 4.81 -80.75
C GLU A 17 7.50 3.94 -79.93
N VAL A 18 6.69 3.12 -80.62
CA VAL A 18 5.77 2.18 -79.96
C VAL A 18 6.53 1.09 -79.20
N ILE A 19 7.59 0.52 -79.78
CA ILE A 19 8.41 -0.49 -79.10
C ILE A 19 9.09 0.09 -77.86
N GLY A 20 9.62 1.31 -77.95
CA GLY A 20 10.20 2.02 -76.81
C GLY A 20 9.19 2.24 -75.68
N PHE A 21 7.96 2.63 -76.01
CA PHE A 21 6.88 2.81 -75.03
C PHE A 21 6.48 1.50 -74.35
N VAL A 22 6.35 0.40 -75.10
CA VAL A 22 6.01 -0.92 -74.53
C VAL A 22 7.11 -1.44 -73.61
N LEU A 23 8.38 -1.22 -73.96
CA LEU A 23 9.51 -1.61 -73.11
C LEU A 23 9.53 -0.82 -71.79
N ILE A 24 9.31 0.49 -71.85
CA ILE A 24 9.22 1.35 -70.65
C ILE A 24 8.02 0.93 -69.78
N LEU A 25 6.87 0.65 -70.39
CA LEU A 25 5.70 0.16 -69.68
C LEU A 25 5.97 -1.19 -69.00
N GLY A 26 6.64 -2.11 -69.69
CA GLY A 26 7.03 -3.41 -69.14
C GLY A 26 7.95 -3.28 -67.93
N VAL A 27 8.95 -2.39 -67.99
CA VAL A 27 9.85 -2.10 -66.86
C VAL A 27 9.08 -1.45 -65.71
N LEU A 28 8.19 -0.50 -65.98
CA LEU A 28 7.36 0.12 -64.94
C LEU A 28 6.48 -0.91 -64.23
N VAL A 29 5.80 -1.79 -64.98
CA VAL A 29 4.97 -2.86 -64.40
C VAL A 29 5.80 -3.78 -63.52
N LEU A 30 7.04 -4.11 -63.92
CA LEU A 30 7.95 -4.95 -63.14
C LEU A 30 8.36 -4.26 -61.83
N VAL A 31 8.73 -2.98 -61.87
CA VAL A 31 9.07 -2.18 -60.69
C VAL A 31 7.87 -2.03 -59.75
N PHE A 32 6.68 -1.72 -60.29
CA PHE A 32 5.45 -1.65 -59.49
C PHE A 32 5.10 -3.00 -58.87
N SER A 33 5.19 -4.10 -59.61
CA SER A 33 4.95 -5.44 -59.07
C SER A 33 5.89 -5.74 -57.92
N LEU A 34 7.18 -5.43 -58.06
CA LEU A 34 8.15 -5.62 -56.98
C LEU A 34 7.82 -4.74 -55.76
N TYR A 35 7.44 -3.48 -55.98
CA TYR A 35 7.08 -2.55 -54.93
C TYR A 35 5.82 -2.99 -54.17
N LEU A 36 4.79 -3.47 -54.87
CA LEU A 36 3.57 -4.00 -54.25
C LEU A 36 3.85 -5.29 -53.45
N THR A 37 4.73 -6.17 -53.95
CA THR A 37 5.05 -7.45 -53.28
C THR A 37 5.96 -7.28 -52.07
N TYR A 38 6.91 -6.34 -52.10
CA TYR A 38 7.92 -6.21 -51.03
C TYR A 38 7.90 -4.88 -50.30
N GLY A 39 7.73 -3.75 -51.01
CA GLY A 39 7.75 -2.42 -50.42
C GLY A 39 6.59 -2.19 -49.45
N ILE A 40 5.36 -2.50 -49.89
CA ILE A 40 4.16 -2.27 -49.07
C ILE A 40 4.14 -3.13 -47.80
N PRO A 41 4.38 -4.46 -47.85
CA PRO A 41 4.40 -5.25 -46.62
C PRO A 41 5.52 -4.85 -45.67
N ALA A 42 6.69 -4.45 -46.18
CA ALA A 42 7.78 -3.96 -45.34
C ALA A 42 7.42 -2.65 -44.63
N GLN A 43 6.78 -1.72 -45.34
CA GLN A 43 6.28 -0.47 -44.74
C GLN A 43 5.16 -0.73 -43.73
N GLY A 44 4.23 -1.64 -44.05
CA GLY A 44 3.16 -2.05 -43.14
C GLY A 44 3.69 -2.63 -41.84
N ARG A 45 4.74 -3.46 -41.92
CA ARG A 45 5.41 -4.02 -40.74
C ARG A 45 6.03 -2.93 -39.87
N GLU A 46 6.76 -1.98 -40.45
CA GLU A 46 7.37 -0.88 -39.69
C GLU A 46 6.29 -0.04 -38.99
N ASN A 47 5.20 0.30 -39.68
CA ASN A 47 4.08 1.03 -39.10
C ASN A 47 3.48 0.29 -37.90
N GLU A 48 3.28 -1.03 -38.00
CA GLU A 48 2.74 -1.84 -36.91
C GLU A 48 3.72 -1.95 -35.73
N ILE A 49 5.03 -2.02 -35.97
CA ILE A 49 6.04 -2.00 -34.91
C ILE A 49 6.03 -0.65 -34.17
N LEU A 50 6.00 0.45 -34.91
CA LEU A 50 5.93 1.80 -34.32
C LEU A 50 4.66 1.98 -33.50
N HIS A 51 3.52 1.53 -34.01
CA HIS A 51 2.25 1.58 -33.29
C HIS A 51 2.25 0.75 -32.00
N MET A 52 2.82 -0.46 -32.02
CA MET A 52 2.96 -1.25 -30.79
C MET A 52 3.87 -0.58 -29.75
N ASN A 53 4.89 0.17 -30.17
CA ASN A 53 5.70 0.97 -29.25
C ASN A 53 4.89 2.12 -28.65
N GLU A 54 4.05 2.79 -29.43
CA GLU A 54 3.16 3.84 -28.94
C GLU A 54 2.15 3.30 -27.93
N VAL A 55 1.49 2.16 -28.22
CA VAL A 55 0.57 1.50 -27.28
C VAL A 55 1.27 1.17 -25.96
N LYS A 56 2.49 0.62 -26.02
CA LYS A 56 3.31 0.35 -24.82
C LYS A 56 3.52 1.64 -24.01
N ASP A 57 3.90 2.73 -24.65
CA ASP A 57 4.14 4.00 -23.96
C ASP A 57 2.83 4.59 -23.37
N GLN A 58 1.68 4.36 -24.02
CA GLN A 58 0.36 4.72 -23.48
C GLN A 58 0.03 3.95 -22.20
N PHE A 59 0.33 2.66 -22.13
CA PHE A 59 0.16 1.88 -20.90
C PHE A 59 1.12 2.31 -19.78
N VAL A 60 2.35 2.70 -20.13
CA VAL A 60 3.30 3.29 -19.17
C VAL A 60 2.73 4.59 -18.59
N ALA A 61 2.27 5.50 -19.45
CA ALA A 61 1.66 6.76 -19.03
C ALA A 61 0.37 6.54 -18.22
N TYR A 62 -0.43 5.55 -18.60
CA TYR A 62 -1.63 5.14 -17.87
C TYR A 62 -1.29 4.67 -16.44
N LYS A 63 -0.30 3.79 -16.29
CA LYS A 63 0.19 3.36 -14.97
C LYS A 63 0.62 4.55 -14.11
N ILE A 64 1.51 5.41 -14.62
CA ILE A 64 2.00 6.59 -13.88
C ILE A 64 0.85 7.47 -13.38
N SER A 65 -0.17 7.64 -14.22
CA SER A 65 -1.37 8.41 -13.89
C SER A 65 -2.16 7.78 -12.74
N LEU A 66 -2.36 6.47 -12.76
CA LEU A 66 -3.06 5.75 -11.68
C LEU A 66 -2.26 5.70 -10.38
N ASP A 67 -0.97 5.45 -10.46
CA ASP A 67 -0.06 5.44 -9.31
C ASP A 67 -0.05 6.82 -8.65
N SER A 68 -0.11 7.91 -9.43
CA SER A 68 -0.24 9.27 -8.91
C SER A 68 -1.55 9.47 -8.13
N LEU A 69 -2.69 8.94 -8.61
CA LEU A 69 -3.95 9.01 -7.84
C LEU A 69 -3.87 8.26 -6.52
N PHE A 70 -3.30 7.06 -6.54
CA PHE A 70 -3.15 6.20 -5.37
C PHE A 70 -2.20 6.82 -4.34
N ASN A 71 -0.97 7.16 -4.75
CA ASN A 71 0.06 7.68 -3.87
C ASN A 71 -0.31 9.05 -3.26
N ASN A 72 -1.09 9.86 -3.97
CA ASN A 72 -1.57 11.15 -3.46
C ASN A 72 -2.95 11.09 -2.78
N ASN A 73 -3.50 9.88 -2.58
CA ASN A 73 -4.80 9.62 -1.96
C ASN A 73 -5.94 10.47 -2.56
N LYS A 74 -5.99 10.58 -3.90
CA LYS A 74 -6.94 11.43 -4.63
C LYS A 74 -8.26 10.70 -4.93
N VAL A 75 -8.87 10.13 -3.90
CA VAL A 75 -10.16 9.45 -3.99
C VAL A 75 -11.22 10.42 -4.55
N GLY A 76 -12.05 9.94 -5.47
CA GLY A 76 -13.07 10.72 -6.17
C GLY A 76 -12.59 11.40 -7.46
N THR A 77 -11.27 11.44 -7.73
CA THR A 77 -10.72 12.09 -8.92
C THR A 77 -10.75 11.16 -10.12
N THR A 78 -11.15 11.69 -11.29
CA THR A 78 -11.15 10.98 -12.57
C THR A 78 -9.97 11.43 -13.43
N LEU A 79 -9.25 10.48 -14.03
CA LEU A 79 -8.25 10.73 -15.06
C LEU A 79 -8.70 10.12 -16.38
N GLY A 80 -8.38 10.82 -17.48
CA GLY A 80 -8.61 10.34 -18.84
C GLY A 80 -7.30 10.08 -19.54
N SER A 81 -7.16 8.90 -20.14
CA SER A 81 -6.01 8.51 -20.95
C SER A 81 -6.49 8.10 -22.35
N SER A 82 -5.81 8.58 -23.37
CA SER A 82 -6.11 8.23 -24.76
C SER A 82 -5.28 7.02 -25.19
N PHE A 83 -5.91 6.11 -25.92
CA PHE A 83 -5.28 4.96 -26.57
C PHE A 83 -5.50 5.05 -28.08
N TYR A 84 -4.43 4.89 -28.86
CA TYR A 84 -4.54 4.83 -30.32
C TYR A 84 -4.84 3.38 -30.70
N LEU A 85 -5.94 3.13 -31.43
CA LEU A 85 -6.35 1.75 -31.70
C LEU A 85 -5.67 1.12 -32.90
N GLY A 86 -5.35 1.90 -33.94
CA GLY A 86 -4.81 1.36 -35.18
C GLY A 86 -3.65 2.17 -35.75
N THR A 87 -2.93 1.55 -36.67
CA THR A 87 -1.95 2.25 -37.50
C THR A 87 -2.74 3.16 -38.44
N GLY A 88 -2.88 4.43 -38.08
CA GLY A 88 -3.52 5.43 -38.93
C GLY A 88 -2.96 5.32 -40.34
N GLY A 89 -3.82 5.01 -41.33
CA GLY A 89 -3.43 4.92 -42.72
C GLY A 89 -2.79 6.24 -43.12
N GLY A 90 -1.48 6.24 -43.33
CA GLY A 90 -0.68 7.46 -43.38
C GLY A 90 -1.22 8.48 -44.37
N TYR A 91 -1.69 9.62 -43.87
CA TYR A 91 -1.73 10.86 -44.64
C TYR A 91 -0.30 11.40 -44.69
N THR A 92 0.58 10.84 -45.52
CA THR A 92 1.88 11.44 -45.80
C THR A 92 1.92 12.00 -47.21
N GLN A 93 2.14 13.31 -47.24
CA GLN A 93 2.24 14.17 -48.41
C GLN A 93 3.39 13.72 -49.33
N GLY A 94 3.09 13.57 -50.61
CA GLY A 94 4.10 13.36 -51.65
C GLY A 94 3.50 12.96 -52.98
N MET A 95 3.04 13.95 -53.75
CA MET A 95 2.69 14.02 -55.20
C MET A 95 2.03 12.82 -55.96
N VAL A 96 1.83 11.63 -55.38
CA VAL A 96 1.31 10.41 -56.02
C VAL A 96 0.26 9.70 -55.14
N SER A 97 -0.49 10.47 -54.34
CA SER A 97 -1.46 9.97 -53.34
C SER A 97 -2.82 9.52 -53.92
N PHE A 98 -2.96 9.37 -55.25
CA PHE A 98 -4.26 9.09 -55.89
C PHE A 98 -4.50 7.61 -56.21
N ILE A 99 -3.56 6.70 -55.92
CA ILE A 99 -3.72 5.26 -56.16
C ILE A 99 -3.82 4.53 -54.80
N PRO A 100 -5.04 4.16 -54.36
CA PRO A 100 -5.28 3.51 -53.06
C PRO A 100 -4.51 2.20 -52.85
N ILE A 101 -4.05 1.55 -53.93
CA ILE A 101 -3.37 0.25 -53.88
C ILE A 101 -1.90 0.34 -53.42
N MET A 102 -1.33 1.55 -53.34
CA MET A 102 0.10 1.73 -53.05
C MET A 102 0.43 1.97 -51.58
N ASN A 103 -0.58 1.94 -50.70
CA ASN A 103 -0.41 2.11 -49.26
C ASN A 103 -0.70 0.80 -48.52
N PRO A 104 0.00 0.51 -47.40
CA PRO A 104 -0.32 -0.64 -46.58
C PRO A 104 -1.71 -0.52 -45.96
N VAL A 105 -2.42 -1.64 -45.88
CA VAL A 105 -3.72 -1.73 -45.18
C VAL A 105 -3.53 -1.36 -43.71
N SER A 106 -4.33 -0.44 -43.19
CA SER A 106 -4.29 -0.06 -41.78
C SER A 106 -4.63 -1.24 -40.88
N SER A 107 -3.91 -1.38 -39.77
CA SER A 107 -4.26 -2.28 -38.67
C SER A 107 -5.24 -1.60 -37.73
N GLY A 108 -6.05 -2.40 -37.04
CA GLY A 108 -6.95 -1.95 -36.00
C GLY A 108 -6.58 -2.52 -34.64
N GLY A 109 -7.37 -2.19 -33.64
CA GLY A 109 -7.21 -2.73 -32.30
C GLY A 109 -8.50 -2.63 -31.51
N ILE A 110 -8.51 -3.33 -30.38
CA ILE A 110 -9.65 -3.39 -29.48
C ILE A 110 -9.18 -3.04 -28.08
N ILE A 111 -9.84 -2.09 -27.41
CA ILE A 111 -9.70 -1.87 -25.97
C ILE A 111 -10.85 -2.57 -25.27
N ALA A 112 -10.51 -3.42 -24.30
CA ALA A 112 -11.44 -4.20 -23.50
C ALA A 112 -11.21 -3.96 -22.00
N ILE A 113 -12.30 -3.78 -21.26
CA ILE A 113 -12.29 -3.61 -19.80
C ILE A 113 -12.87 -4.88 -19.17
N ASN A 114 -12.09 -5.55 -18.33
CA ASN A 114 -12.47 -6.73 -17.56
C ASN A 114 -13.01 -7.90 -18.41
N GLN A 115 -12.56 -8.04 -19.66
CA GLN A 115 -12.98 -9.11 -20.59
C GLN A 115 -11.83 -10.02 -21.03
N ARG A 116 -10.72 -10.01 -20.27
CA ARG A 116 -9.54 -10.82 -20.59
C ARG A 116 -9.80 -12.31 -20.43
N THR A 117 -10.43 -12.70 -19.32
CA THR A 117 -10.75 -14.09 -18.97
C THR A 117 -12.25 -14.25 -18.74
N PRO A 118 -12.82 -15.47 -18.92
CA PRO A 118 -14.24 -15.72 -18.66
C PRO A 118 -14.64 -15.52 -17.19
N VAL A 119 -13.69 -15.77 -16.28
CA VAL A 119 -13.83 -15.56 -14.83
C VAL A 119 -12.79 -14.54 -14.40
N HIS A 120 -13.16 -13.62 -13.51
CA HIS A 120 -12.24 -12.63 -12.99
C HIS A 120 -11.06 -13.28 -12.27
N GLU A 121 -9.85 -12.83 -12.60
CA GLU A 121 -8.64 -13.20 -11.88
C GLU A 121 -8.69 -12.58 -10.48
N THR A 122 -8.27 -13.34 -9.47
CA THR A 122 -8.34 -12.91 -8.06
C THR A 122 -6.98 -12.95 -7.39
N LEU A 123 -6.71 -11.95 -6.56
CA LEU A 123 -5.62 -11.93 -5.61
C LEU A 123 -6.11 -12.51 -4.28
N ASN A 124 -5.46 -13.56 -3.83
CA ASN A 124 -5.74 -14.26 -2.59
C ASN A 124 -4.58 -13.98 -1.63
N ILE A 125 -4.89 -13.55 -0.42
CA ILE A 125 -3.90 -13.31 0.62
C ILE A 125 -4.36 -13.99 1.90
N SER A 126 -3.47 -14.80 2.47
CA SER A 126 -3.68 -15.47 3.74
C SER A 126 -2.42 -15.33 4.59
N SER A 127 -2.54 -15.10 5.89
CA SER A 127 -1.38 -14.84 6.73
C SER A 127 -1.58 -15.30 8.17
N HIS A 128 -0.49 -15.64 8.86
CA HIS A 128 -0.46 -15.76 10.31
C HIS A 128 0.05 -14.43 10.86
N SER A 129 -0.86 -13.57 11.30
CA SER A 129 -0.57 -12.16 11.59
C SER A 129 -1.33 -11.63 12.78
N LEU A 130 -0.79 -10.56 13.36
CA LEU A 130 -1.49 -9.69 14.28
C LEU A 130 -2.43 -8.76 13.49
N VAL A 131 -3.73 -8.88 13.78
CA VAL A 131 -4.79 -8.11 13.12
C VAL A 131 -5.51 -7.27 14.16
N LEU A 132 -5.70 -6.00 13.86
CA LEU A 132 -6.43 -5.06 14.70
C LEU A 132 -7.88 -5.53 14.87
N ASN A 133 -8.35 -5.54 16.11
CA ASN A 133 -9.68 -5.98 16.47
C ASN A 133 -10.14 -5.29 17.75
N ASP A 134 -11.06 -4.34 17.61
CA ASP A 134 -11.61 -3.56 18.71
C ASP A 134 -12.47 -4.40 19.68
N THR A 135 -12.87 -5.62 19.29
CA THR A 135 -13.77 -6.46 20.09
C THR A 135 -13.02 -7.36 21.07
N TYR A 136 -11.77 -7.74 20.76
CA TYR A 136 -11.00 -8.67 21.58
C TYR A 136 -9.65 -8.06 21.94
N ARG A 137 -9.44 -7.85 23.24
CA ARG A 137 -8.24 -7.24 23.79
C ARG A 137 -7.30 -8.31 24.35
N MET A 138 -6.11 -8.41 23.79
CA MET A 138 -5.04 -9.16 24.47
C MET A 138 -4.59 -8.36 25.70
N SER A 139 -4.32 -9.03 26.82
CA SER A 139 -3.89 -8.38 28.05
C SER A 139 -2.67 -9.07 28.65
N VAL A 140 -1.69 -8.29 29.08
CA VAL A 140 -0.47 -8.74 29.73
C VAL A 140 -0.40 -8.10 31.11
N HIS A 141 -0.47 -8.94 32.14
CA HIS A 141 -0.40 -8.50 33.53
C HIS A 141 1.06 -8.44 33.98
N PHE A 142 1.41 -7.40 34.73
CA PHE A 142 2.73 -7.22 35.32
C PHE A 142 2.60 -6.66 36.74
N GLY A 143 3.69 -6.69 37.52
CA GLY A 143 3.64 -6.34 38.93
C GLY A 143 4.99 -5.87 39.44
N GLU A 144 5.06 -5.60 40.74
CA GLU A 144 6.30 -5.20 41.39
C GLU A 144 7.38 -6.28 41.20
N GLY A 145 8.56 -5.88 40.70
CA GLY A 145 9.69 -6.78 40.43
C GLY A 145 9.57 -7.66 39.19
N VAL A 146 8.46 -7.58 38.44
CA VAL A 146 8.26 -8.29 37.16
C VAL A 146 8.22 -7.26 36.02
N PRO A 147 9.31 -7.05 35.28
CA PRO A 147 9.34 -6.11 34.16
C PRO A 147 8.35 -6.52 33.07
N LEU A 148 7.64 -5.54 32.51
CA LEU A 148 6.96 -5.70 31.22
C LEU A 148 7.94 -5.30 30.11
N VAL A 149 8.10 -6.16 29.10
CA VAL A 149 8.81 -5.83 27.86
C VAL A 149 7.80 -6.01 26.73
N PRO A 150 7.13 -4.93 26.29
CA PRO A 150 6.06 -5.05 25.33
C PRO A 150 6.66 -5.14 23.92
N ASN A 151 6.36 -6.20 23.16
CA ASN A 151 6.81 -6.34 21.77
C ASN A 151 6.20 -5.30 20.81
N TYR A 152 5.09 -4.68 21.23
CA TYR A 152 4.33 -3.67 20.50
C TYR A 152 3.94 -2.57 21.48
N PRO A 153 3.69 -1.32 21.04
CA PRO A 153 3.18 -0.30 21.95
C PRO A 153 1.76 -0.72 22.38
N PRO A 154 1.45 -0.72 23.68
CA PRO A 154 0.11 -1.07 24.16
C PRO A 154 -0.90 0.04 23.81
N ASP A 155 -2.15 -0.33 23.56
CA ASP A 155 -3.22 0.66 23.35
C ASP A 155 -3.63 1.32 24.67
N HIS A 156 -3.65 0.52 25.75
CA HIS A 156 -3.79 1.03 27.11
C HIS A 156 -2.77 0.39 28.04
N LEU A 157 -2.27 1.18 28.99
CA LEU A 157 -1.34 0.71 30.01
C LEU A 157 -1.88 1.11 31.38
N TYR A 158 -2.68 0.22 31.97
CA TYR A 158 -3.30 0.45 33.25
C TYR A 158 -2.34 0.15 34.39
N VAL A 159 -2.24 1.08 35.34
CA VAL A 159 -1.69 0.83 36.67
C VAL A 159 -2.84 0.91 37.66
N ASN A 160 -3.18 -0.24 38.24
CA ASN A 160 -4.25 -0.37 39.21
C ASN A 160 -3.68 -0.16 40.60
N ILE A 161 -4.09 0.94 41.25
CA ILE A 161 -3.84 1.16 42.68
C ILE A 161 -4.94 0.46 43.47
N SER A 162 -4.56 -0.45 44.36
CA SER A 162 -5.47 -1.26 45.15
C SER A 162 -4.98 -1.42 46.60
N GLY A 163 -5.81 -2.01 47.45
CA GLY A 163 -5.46 -2.28 48.85
C GLY A 163 -5.47 -1.06 49.78
N VAL A 164 -5.92 0.11 49.28
CA VAL A 164 -6.04 1.36 50.06
C VAL A 164 -6.90 1.16 51.30
N GLN A 165 -6.32 1.37 52.49
CA GLN A 165 -6.99 1.29 53.78
C GLN A 165 -7.35 2.67 54.33
N PRO A 166 -8.28 2.79 55.29
CA PRO A 166 -8.62 4.08 55.91
C PRO A 166 -7.43 4.82 56.53
N VAL A 167 -6.42 4.09 57.03
CA VAL A 167 -5.18 4.67 57.58
C VAL A 167 -4.32 5.36 56.52
N ASP A 168 -4.45 4.96 55.26
CA ASP A 168 -3.72 5.55 54.13
C ASP A 168 -4.37 6.87 53.65
N LEU A 169 -5.62 7.13 54.06
CA LEU A 169 -6.40 8.31 53.71
C LEU A 169 -6.26 9.38 54.80
N GLY A 170 -5.16 10.13 54.76
CA GLY A 170 -4.88 11.17 55.76
C GLY A 170 -3.85 12.20 55.31
N PRO A 171 -3.55 13.20 56.14
CA PRO A 171 -2.70 14.34 55.79
C PRO A 171 -1.20 14.01 55.70
N SER A 172 -0.77 12.85 56.20
CA SER A 172 0.63 12.54 56.52
C SER A 172 1.38 11.71 55.47
N GLY A 173 0.82 11.45 54.29
CA GLY A 173 1.50 10.60 53.32
C GLY A 173 1.11 10.79 51.87
N THR A 174 2.13 10.91 51.02
CA THR A 174 2.03 10.73 49.58
C THR A 174 2.57 9.34 49.27
N PHE A 175 1.67 8.38 49.07
CA PHE A 175 2.01 6.98 48.82
C PHE A 175 1.52 6.58 47.43
N GLY A 176 2.21 5.68 46.75
CA GLY A 176 1.85 5.43 45.36
C GLY A 176 2.67 4.37 44.67
N ALA A 177 2.49 4.31 43.36
CA ALA A 177 3.31 3.53 42.46
C ALA A 177 4.16 4.48 41.62
N ASN A 178 5.39 4.09 41.34
CA ASN A 178 6.12 4.66 40.22
C ASN A 178 6.25 3.60 39.13
N ILE A 179 6.16 4.07 37.89
CA ILE A 179 6.42 3.27 36.71
C ILE A 179 7.51 3.95 35.91
N THR A 180 8.53 3.20 35.56
CA THR A 180 9.73 3.71 34.90
C THR A 180 9.93 3.01 33.58
N GLY A 181 10.14 3.80 32.53
CA GLY A 181 10.71 3.34 31.27
C GLY A 181 12.17 3.76 31.12
N ARG A 182 12.64 3.84 29.87
CA ARG A 182 14.01 4.23 29.51
C ARG A 182 14.33 5.68 29.90
N ASP A 183 13.51 6.62 29.45
CA ASP A 183 13.76 8.07 29.59
C ASP A 183 12.60 8.81 30.29
N TRP A 184 11.67 8.09 30.90
CA TRP A 184 10.49 8.66 31.54
C TRP A 184 10.14 7.91 32.82
N VAL A 185 9.52 8.64 33.74
CA VAL A 185 8.94 8.08 34.98
C VAL A 185 7.61 8.74 35.24
N ALA A 186 6.61 7.93 35.57
CA ALA A 186 5.33 8.42 36.07
C ALA A 186 5.14 7.99 37.53
N TYR A 187 4.77 8.95 38.36
CA TYR A 187 4.43 8.76 39.76
C TYR A 187 2.92 8.86 39.88
N ILE A 188 2.27 7.80 40.34
CA ILE A 188 0.84 7.74 40.62
C ILE A 188 0.72 7.68 42.14
N ASN A 189 0.36 8.81 42.74
CA ASN A 189 0.35 8.96 44.18
C ASN A 189 -1.06 9.27 44.69
N ILE A 190 -1.36 8.75 45.88
CA ILE A 190 -2.42 9.24 46.75
C ILE A 190 -1.91 10.57 47.31
N THR A 191 -2.56 11.67 46.92
CA THR A 191 -2.19 13.03 47.31
C THR A 191 -3.27 13.62 48.22
N PRO A 192 -2.94 14.00 49.46
CA PRO A 192 -3.88 14.69 50.33
C PRO A 192 -4.12 16.12 49.84
N ARG A 193 -5.39 16.52 49.75
CA ARG A 193 -5.82 17.90 49.47
C ARG A 193 -6.02 18.64 50.79
N LEU A 194 -5.09 19.54 51.07
CA LEU A 194 -5.04 20.35 52.28
C LEU A 194 -5.39 21.81 51.96
N THR A 195 -6.20 22.43 52.81
CA THR A 195 -6.43 23.88 52.79
C THR A 195 -5.63 24.51 53.91
N TYR A 196 -4.64 25.32 53.57
CA TYR A 196 -3.81 26.04 54.53
C TYR A 196 -4.48 27.33 54.99
N TYR A 197 -4.34 27.64 56.28
CA TYR A 197 -4.84 28.87 56.88
C TYR A 197 -3.94 29.30 58.04
N GLN A 198 -3.99 30.57 58.40
CA GLN A 198 -3.30 31.07 59.58
C GLN A 198 -4.21 30.99 60.79
N ASN A 199 -3.71 30.39 61.87
CA ASN A 199 -4.41 30.34 63.14
C ASN A 199 -3.65 31.16 64.19
N TYR A 200 -4.38 31.76 65.11
CA TYR A 200 -3.79 32.48 66.21
C TYR A 200 -3.71 31.59 67.43
N THR A 201 -2.50 31.38 67.95
CA THR A 201 -2.28 30.63 69.18
C THR A 201 -1.90 31.60 70.29
N LEU A 202 -2.69 31.59 71.36
CA LEU A 202 -2.41 32.33 72.59
C LEU A 202 -1.37 31.55 73.40
N ASN A 203 -0.15 32.06 73.43
CA ASN A 203 0.90 31.46 74.25
C ASN A 203 0.83 32.04 75.66
N PRO A 204 0.75 31.21 76.70
CA PRO A 204 0.73 31.68 78.07
C PRO A 204 2.05 32.36 78.43
N PRO A 205 2.02 33.38 79.30
CA PRO A 205 3.23 34.02 79.78
C PRO A 205 4.13 33.03 80.53
N PRO A 206 5.46 33.12 80.39
CA PRO A 206 6.40 32.21 81.07
C PRO A 206 6.44 32.38 82.59
N MET A 207 5.79 33.41 83.15
CA MET A 207 5.68 33.67 84.59
C MET A 207 4.25 34.06 84.97
N ALA A 208 3.80 33.66 86.16
CA ALA A 208 2.48 33.96 86.68
C ALA A 208 2.29 35.48 86.84
N GLY A 209 1.33 36.04 86.08
CA GLY A 209 1.03 37.48 86.03
C GLY A 209 1.50 38.21 84.76
N GLY A 210 2.15 37.52 83.81
CA GLY A 210 2.54 38.12 82.52
C GLY A 210 1.39 38.24 81.49
N GLN A 211 1.65 38.87 80.35
CA GLN A 211 0.69 38.99 79.24
C GLN A 211 0.78 37.79 78.29
N TYR A 212 -0.37 37.32 77.81
CA TYR A 212 -0.42 36.32 76.74
C TYR A 212 0.10 36.95 75.45
N THR A 213 1.00 36.25 74.75
CA THR A 213 1.46 36.68 73.43
C THR A 213 0.67 35.94 72.36
N LEU A 214 0.09 36.70 71.42
CA LEU A 214 -0.58 36.15 70.25
C LEU A 214 0.48 35.81 69.20
N SER A 215 0.54 34.54 68.80
CA SER A 215 1.42 34.10 67.71
C SER A 215 0.61 33.56 66.54
N LEU A 216 1.03 33.91 65.32
CA LEU A 216 0.51 33.33 64.10
C LEU A 216 1.19 32.00 63.88
N VAL A 217 0.40 30.94 63.69
CA VAL A 217 0.88 29.59 63.40
C VAL A 217 0.18 29.10 62.15
N ASP A 218 0.96 28.52 61.23
CA ASP A 218 0.42 27.87 60.05
C ASP A 218 -0.37 26.62 60.46
N ALA A 219 -1.62 26.55 60.03
CA ALA A 219 -2.51 25.41 60.27
C ALA A 219 -3.06 24.90 58.93
N TYR A 220 -3.57 23.67 58.93
CA TYR A 220 -4.15 23.06 57.73
C TYR A 220 -5.43 22.30 58.09
N ASN A 221 -6.38 22.33 57.17
CA ASN A 221 -7.55 21.46 57.20
C ASN A 221 -7.39 20.41 56.10
N TYR A 222 -7.42 19.13 56.50
CA TYR A 222 -7.54 18.04 55.54
C TYR A 222 -8.94 18.01 54.97
N ASN A 223 -9.04 18.02 53.64
CA ASN A 223 -10.32 17.96 52.94
C ASN A 223 -10.61 16.52 52.48
N ARG A 224 -9.69 15.96 51.68
CA ARG A 224 -9.83 14.63 51.05
C ARG A 224 -8.48 14.12 50.55
N SER A 225 -8.44 12.87 50.12
CA SER A 225 -7.33 12.30 49.36
C SER A 225 -7.78 12.05 47.91
N ASP A 226 -6.90 12.40 46.98
CA ASP A 226 -7.10 12.22 45.54
C ASP A 226 -6.01 11.29 45.00
N ILE A 227 -6.21 10.67 43.83
CA ILE A 227 -5.09 10.07 43.08
C ILE A 227 -4.62 11.09 42.06
N ALA A 228 -3.34 11.43 42.15
CA ALA A 228 -2.69 12.36 41.25
C ALA A 228 -1.50 11.73 40.55
N ILE A 229 -1.31 12.09 39.29
CA ILE A 229 -0.20 11.66 38.46
C ILE A 229 0.80 12.80 38.28
N SER A 230 2.09 12.48 38.35
CA SER A 230 3.20 13.36 38.00
C SER A 230 4.13 12.63 37.05
N VAL A 231 4.50 13.27 35.94
CA VAL A 231 5.32 12.66 34.88
C VAL A 231 6.60 13.47 34.70
N LYS A 232 7.74 12.79 34.67
CA LYS A 232 9.04 13.36 34.31
C LYS A 232 9.59 12.70 33.05
N LYS A 233 10.17 13.51 32.16
CA LYS A 233 10.85 13.09 30.92
C LYS A 233 12.28 13.58 30.95
N GLY A 234 13.26 12.68 30.80
CA GLY A 234 14.69 13.03 30.90
C GLY A 234 15.03 13.73 32.22
N GLY A 235 14.31 13.42 33.30
CA GLY A 235 14.41 14.09 34.60
C GLY A 235 13.61 15.40 34.73
N VAL A 236 13.09 15.97 33.64
CA VAL A 236 12.31 17.23 33.64
C VAL A 236 10.83 16.93 33.91
N PRO A 237 10.18 17.57 34.91
CA PRO A 237 8.74 17.41 35.14
C PRO A 237 7.95 18.04 33.98
N ILE A 238 7.11 17.24 33.32
CA ILE A 238 6.21 17.69 32.25
C ILE A 238 4.76 17.77 32.72
N LEU A 239 4.42 17.01 33.77
CA LEU A 239 3.12 17.02 34.43
C LEU A 239 3.36 16.85 35.93
N GLN A 240 2.68 17.64 36.76
CA GLN A 240 2.84 17.57 38.20
C GLN A 240 1.49 17.68 38.90
N ASP A 241 1.25 16.76 39.83
CA ASP A 241 0.06 16.71 40.68
C ASP A 241 -1.27 16.83 39.92
N PHE A 242 -1.34 16.21 38.73
CA PHE A 242 -2.56 16.20 37.93
C PHE A 242 -3.56 15.21 38.51
N THR A 243 -4.74 15.69 38.89
CA THR A 243 -5.74 14.86 39.58
C THR A 243 -6.47 13.96 38.60
N VAL A 244 -6.40 12.64 38.82
CA VAL A 244 -7.07 11.61 38.02
C VAL A 244 -8.39 11.19 38.69
N TYR A 245 -8.35 10.91 39.99
CA TYR A 245 -9.54 10.58 40.79
C TYR A 245 -9.64 11.50 41.99
N THR A 246 -10.86 11.97 42.28
CA THR A 246 -11.13 12.81 43.45
C THR A 246 -11.83 12.02 44.55
N ASN A 247 -11.55 12.37 45.81
CA ASN A 247 -12.21 11.83 47.00
C ASN A 247 -12.25 10.29 47.02
N ILE A 248 -11.06 9.68 46.96
CA ILE A 248 -10.92 8.23 46.89
C ILE A 248 -11.38 7.56 48.20
N SER A 249 -11.82 6.31 48.09
CA SER A 249 -12.33 5.49 49.19
C SER A 249 -11.47 4.23 49.38
N SER A 250 -11.50 3.70 50.60
CA SER A 250 -10.83 2.44 50.94
C SER A 250 -11.45 1.25 50.20
N ASN A 251 -10.65 0.21 49.93
CA ASN A 251 -11.05 -1.04 49.26
C ASN A 251 -11.59 -0.88 47.81
N THR A 252 -11.35 0.26 47.17
CA THR A 252 -11.65 0.47 45.74
C THR A 252 -10.37 0.33 44.92
N VAL A 253 -10.49 -0.26 43.73
CA VAL A 253 -9.38 -0.33 42.75
C VAL A 253 -9.49 0.86 41.82
N TYR A 254 -8.38 1.58 41.63
CA TYR A 254 -8.29 2.75 40.78
C TYR A 254 -7.36 2.49 39.60
N PRO A 255 -7.90 2.17 38.40
CA PRO A 255 -7.09 1.98 37.20
C PRO A 255 -6.67 3.34 36.62
N VAL A 256 -5.37 3.59 36.52
CA VAL A 256 -4.83 4.79 35.86
C VAL A 256 -4.21 4.38 34.53
N ASP A 257 -4.77 4.85 33.41
CA ASP A 257 -4.26 4.54 32.07
C ASP A 257 -3.16 5.50 31.64
N LEU A 258 -1.94 5.02 31.54
CA LEU A 258 -0.78 5.82 31.16
C LEU A 258 -0.72 6.17 29.67
N MET A 259 -1.55 5.53 28.84
CA MET A 259 -1.65 5.82 27.41
C MET A 259 -2.59 7.00 27.09
N ASP A 260 -3.21 7.61 28.11
CA ASP A 260 -4.00 8.83 27.96
C ASP A 260 -3.12 9.97 27.39
N GLU A 261 -3.65 10.66 26.38
CA GLU A 261 -2.95 11.76 25.69
C GLU A 261 -2.64 12.92 26.64
N ALA A 262 -3.43 13.12 27.70
CA ALA A 262 -3.21 14.15 28.71
C ALA A 262 -1.88 14.01 29.45
N TYR A 263 -1.31 12.80 29.52
CA TYR A 263 -0.05 12.54 30.23
C TYR A 263 1.19 12.69 29.35
N GLY A 264 1.02 12.75 28.02
CA GLY A 264 2.11 12.91 27.07
C GLY A 264 3.08 11.71 27.00
N LEU A 265 2.68 10.55 27.53
CA LEU A 265 3.50 9.33 27.58
C LEU A 265 3.31 8.40 26.38
N LYS A 266 2.16 8.48 25.68
CA LYS A 266 1.80 7.61 24.55
C LYS A 266 2.87 7.48 23.47
N THR A 267 3.63 8.55 23.21
CA THR A 267 4.71 8.55 22.20
C THR A 267 6.08 8.14 22.75
N LEU A 268 6.20 7.98 24.06
CA LEU A 268 7.43 7.66 24.76
C LEU A 268 7.58 6.17 25.05
N ILE A 269 6.47 5.46 25.27
CA ILE A 269 6.47 4.00 25.48
C ILE A 269 6.73 3.33 24.14
N ARG A 270 7.92 2.74 23.99
CA ARG A 270 8.35 2.09 22.75
C ARG A 270 8.24 0.57 22.85
N PRO A 271 8.12 -0.12 21.71
CA PRO A 271 8.37 -1.55 21.63
C PRO A 271 9.74 -1.92 22.22
N HIS A 272 9.82 -3.10 22.84
CA HIS A 272 11.02 -3.68 23.45
C HIS A 272 11.62 -2.84 24.60
N GLU A 273 10.89 -1.86 25.10
CA GLU A 273 11.30 -1.08 26.26
C GLU A 273 10.95 -1.83 27.55
N MET A 274 11.91 -1.92 28.46
CA MET A 274 11.62 -2.46 29.79
C MET A 274 10.84 -1.43 30.60
N VAL A 275 9.63 -1.79 30.97
CA VAL A 275 8.74 -1.02 31.85
C VAL A 275 8.71 -1.70 33.22
N ASN A 276 9.14 -0.98 34.24
CA ASN A 276 9.19 -1.47 35.61
C ASN A 276 8.17 -0.75 36.48
N LEU A 277 7.44 -1.54 37.28
CA LEU A 277 6.54 -1.03 38.30
C LEU A 277 7.21 -1.20 39.67
N SER A 278 7.23 -0.15 40.48
CA SER A 278 7.61 -0.23 41.89
C SER A 278 6.68 0.57 42.79
N VAL A 279 6.47 0.10 44.01
CA VAL A 279 5.54 0.73 44.96
C VAL A 279 6.33 1.54 45.99
N GLY A 280 5.98 2.82 46.15
CA GLY A 280 6.55 3.70 47.16
C GLY A 280 6.00 3.36 48.54
N LYS A 281 6.76 2.61 49.35
CA LYS A 281 6.37 2.23 50.73
C LYS A 281 6.55 3.39 51.73
N PRO A 282 5.68 3.41 52.77
CA PRO A 282 6.05 2.74 54.01
C PRO A 282 5.01 1.76 54.61
N LEU A 283 3.85 1.50 53.99
CA LEU A 283 2.79 0.64 54.58
C LEU A 283 2.40 -0.53 53.68
N ASN A 284 2.28 -1.71 54.27
CA ASN A 284 2.15 -3.01 53.58
C ASN A 284 0.80 -3.25 52.88
N ALA A 285 -0.11 -2.26 52.83
CA ALA A 285 -1.48 -2.44 52.37
C ALA A 285 -1.73 -1.93 50.95
N VAL A 286 -1.12 -0.82 50.53
CA VAL A 286 -1.27 -0.29 49.16
C VAL A 286 -0.44 -1.15 48.20
N SER A 287 -1.11 -1.73 47.20
CA SER A 287 -0.50 -2.50 46.14
C SER A 287 -0.74 -1.85 44.78
N ALA A 288 0.19 -2.07 43.85
CA ALA A 288 0.03 -1.70 42.47
C ALA A 288 0.20 -2.91 41.57
N SER A 289 -0.71 -3.08 40.62
CA SER A 289 -0.59 -4.09 39.56
C SER A 289 -0.74 -3.40 38.21
N GLY A 290 0.05 -3.84 37.24
CA GLY A 290 0.00 -3.36 35.87
C GLY A 290 -0.80 -4.27 34.96
N ASN A 291 -1.50 -3.70 33.99
CA ASN A 291 -2.14 -4.43 32.90
C ASN A 291 -1.97 -3.66 31.59
N ALA A 292 -1.23 -4.21 30.64
CA ALA A 292 -1.11 -3.69 29.28
C ALA A 292 -2.14 -4.37 28.38
N THR A 293 -2.95 -3.60 27.67
CA THR A 293 -3.92 -4.13 26.72
C THR A 293 -3.59 -3.74 25.28
N TYR A 294 -3.90 -4.63 24.36
CA TYR A 294 -3.68 -4.48 22.93
C TYR A 294 -4.98 -4.74 22.17
N ASP A 295 -5.33 -3.87 21.24
CA ASP A 295 -6.50 -3.94 20.35
C ASP A 295 -6.20 -4.78 19.10
N PHE A 296 -5.46 -5.88 19.28
CA PHE A 296 -5.17 -6.83 18.22
C PHE A 296 -5.26 -8.28 18.69
N VAL A 297 -5.44 -9.17 17.73
CA VAL A 297 -5.50 -10.62 17.91
C VAL A 297 -4.47 -11.28 17.01
N ASP A 298 -3.80 -12.31 17.52
CA ASP A 298 -2.99 -13.21 16.70
C ASP A 298 -3.92 -14.18 15.96
N MET A 299 -3.98 -14.07 14.63
CA MET A 299 -4.88 -14.83 13.79
C MET A 299 -4.09 -15.78 12.89
N ASN A 300 -4.46 -17.07 12.92
CA ASN A 300 -3.83 -18.12 12.14
C ASN A 300 -4.86 -19.11 11.55
N PRO A 301 -5.20 -19.04 10.26
CA PRO A 301 -4.87 -17.99 9.31
C PRO A 301 -5.88 -16.83 9.36
N TYR A 302 -5.40 -15.60 9.17
CA TYR A 302 -6.20 -14.49 8.70
C TYR A 302 -6.26 -14.50 7.17
N THR A 303 -7.45 -14.65 6.60
CA THR A 303 -7.63 -14.67 5.14
C THR A 303 -8.46 -13.47 4.71
N ILE A 304 -7.91 -12.68 3.78
CA ILE A 304 -8.60 -11.53 3.21
C ILE A 304 -9.60 -12.05 2.16
N THR A 305 -10.77 -11.40 2.07
CA THR A 305 -11.70 -11.65 0.97
C THR A 305 -10.98 -11.50 -0.38
N PRO A 306 -11.04 -12.51 -1.27
CA PRO A 306 -10.37 -12.45 -2.56
C PRO A 306 -10.65 -11.17 -3.33
N ILE A 307 -9.60 -10.49 -3.76
CA ILE A 307 -9.69 -9.21 -4.47
C ILE A 307 -9.74 -9.50 -5.96
N ALA A 308 -10.85 -9.19 -6.62
CA ALA A 308 -10.94 -9.26 -8.07
C ALA A 308 -10.01 -8.20 -8.68
N LEU A 309 -9.02 -8.64 -9.46
CA LEU A 309 -7.99 -7.72 -9.99
C LEU A 309 -8.56 -6.80 -11.07
N GLY A 310 -9.39 -7.36 -11.95
CA GLY A 310 -9.78 -6.69 -13.19
C GLY A 310 -8.60 -6.40 -14.12
N SER A 311 -8.88 -5.86 -15.30
CA SER A 311 -7.85 -5.50 -16.27
C SER A 311 -8.36 -4.52 -17.32
N ILE A 312 -7.44 -3.76 -17.91
CA ILE A 312 -7.66 -3.06 -19.18
C ILE A 312 -6.71 -3.68 -20.20
N GLU A 313 -7.25 -4.09 -21.34
CA GLU A 313 -6.53 -4.84 -22.35
C GLU A 313 -6.66 -4.15 -23.70
N TYR A 314 -5.54 -4.05 -24.41
CA TYR A 314 -5.47 -3.72 -25.81
C TYR A 314 -5.13 -4.99 -26.60
N ARG A 315 -5.99 -5.34 -27.55
CA ARG A 315 -5.77 -6.46 -28.48
C ARG A 315 -5.44 -5.94 -29.86
N ALA A 316 -4.27 -6.29 -30.37
CA ALA A 316 -3.82 -5.83 -31.68
C ALA A 316 -4.45 -6.68 -32.81
N GLN A 317 -4.87 -6.03 -33.89
CA GLN A 317 -5.28 -6.69 -35.14
C GLN A 317 -4.30 -6.32 -36.26
N ASN A 318 -3.07 -6.83 -36.12
CA ASN A 318 -1.95 -6.60 -37.04
C ASN A 318 -2.06 -7.51 -38.27
N ASN A 319 -1.69 -6.98 -39.44
CA ASN A 319 -1.69 -7.69 -40.73
C ASN A 319 -0.29 -8.09 -41.21
N TYR A 320 0.77 -7.38 -40.79
CA TYR A 320 2.14 -7.51 -41.31
C TYR A 320 3.19 -7.87 -40.25
N TRP A 321 2.84 -7.79 -38.97
CA TRP A 321 3.65 -8.07 -37.79
C TRP A 321 2.90 -8.97 -36.78
N ILE A 322 3.65 -9.57 -35.85
CA ILE A 322 3.09 -10.43 -34.81
C ILE A 322 2.11 -9.63 -33.94
N PRO A 323 0.86 -10.09 -33.76
CA PRO A 323 -0.09 -9.47 -32.85
C PRO A 323 0.43 -9.49 -31.40
N GLN A 324 0.34 -8.34 -30.73
CA GLN A 324 0.78 -8.15 -29.36
C GLN A 324 -0.38 -7.60 -28.54
N ASP A 325 -0.73 -8.30 -27.47
CA ASP A 325 -1.78 -7.88 -26.57
C ASP A 325 -1.15 -7.28 -25.32
N TYR A 326 -1.44 -6.02 -25.06
CA TYR A 326 -0.98 -5.33 -23.85
C TYR A 326 -2.12 -5.26 -22.86
N TYR A 327 -1.86 -5.56 -21.59
CA TYR A 327 -2.85 -5.38 -20.56
C TYR A 327 -2.25 -4.82 -19.27
N TYR A 328 -3.05 -4.02 -18.58
CA TYR A 328 -2.76 -3.47 -17.26
C TYR A 328 -3.57 -4.21 -16.21
N GLN A 329 -2.92 -4.67 -15.14
CA GLN A 329 -3.53 -5.39 -14.02
C GLN A 329 -2.67 -5.25 -12.76
N MET A 330 -3.28 -4.98 -11.59
CA MET A 330 -2.58 -4.87 -10.30
C MET A 330 -1.38 -3.92 -10.31
N GLY A 331 -1.46 -2.82 -11.07
CA GLY A 331 -0.33 -1.90 -11.25
C GLY A 331 0.73 -2.37 -12.26
N GLY A 332 0.69 -3.62 -12.70
CA GLY A 332 1.61 -4.15 -13.70
C GLY A 332 1.13 -3.86 -15.13
N VAL A 333 2.07 -3.77 -16.05
CA VAL A 333 1.81 -3.78 -17.50
C VAL A 333 2.42 -5.03 -18.09
N PHE A 334 1.63 -5.81 -18.81
CA PHE A 334 2.00 -7.11 -19.31
C PHE A 334 1.83 -7.16 -20.83
N LEU A 335 2.70 -7.94 -21.47
CA LEU A 335 2.67 -8.23 -22.89
C LEU A 335 2.39 -9.72 -23.06
N SER A 336 1.29 -10.04 -23.75
CA SER A 336 0.96 -11.37 -24.26
C SER A 336 1.16 -11.41 -25.78
N GLN A 337 1.66 -12.54 -26.28
CA GLN A 337 1.85 -12.78 -27.70
C GLN A 337 1.22 -14.13 -28.06
N ALA A 338 0.66 -14.25 -29.27
CA ALA A 338 -0.04 -15.47 -29.71
C ALA A 338 0.84 -16.72 -29.55
N GLU A 339 2.08 -16.67 -30.02
CA GLU A 339 3.06 -17.78 -29.98
C GLU A 339 4.07 -17.67 -28.81
N GLY A 340 3.96 -16.64 -27.97
CA GLY A 340 4.89 -16.38 -26.86
C GLY A 340 4.30 -16.60 -25.47
N ASN A 341 5.17 -16.56 -24.46
CA ASN A 341 4.76 -16.45 -23.05
C ASN A 341 4.31 -15.02 -22.73
N VAL A 342 3.53 -14.87 -21.66
CA VAL A 342 3.24 -13.56 -21.09
C VAL A 342 4.49 -13.06 -20.37
N SER A 343 4.87 -11.80 -20.62
CA SER A 343 5.96 -11.14 -19.92
C SER A 343 5.47 -9.86 -19.27
N TYR A 344 5.90 -9.57 -18.04
CA TYR A 344 5.67 -8.25 -17.45
C TYR A 344 6.70 -7.26 -18.02
N LYS A 345 6.22 -6.08 -18.42
CA LYS A 345 7.05 -4.95 -18.87
C LYS A 345 7.25 -3.94 -17.75
N LEU A 346 6.24 -3.75 -16.92
CA LEU A 346 6.31 -3.00 -15.68
C LEU A 346 5.80 -3.90 -14.54
N PRO A 347 6.49 -3.93 -13.40
CA PRO A 347 6.10 -4.79 -12.29
C PRO A 347 4.77 -4.32 -11.68
N PRO A 348 3.94 -5.27 -11.20
CA PRO A 348 2.86 -5.01 -10.26
C PRO A 348 3.31 -4.27 -9.00
N GLU A 349 2.36 -3.67 -8.29
CA GLU A 349 2.61 -2.99 -7.00
C GLU A 349 2.73 -3.99 -5.84
N ILE A 350 3.63 -4.96 -5.98
CA ILE A 350 4.06 -5.88 -4.94
C ILE A 350 5.56 -5.68 -4.78
N SER A 351 5.99 -5.37 -3.56
CA SER A 351 7.41 -5.20 -3.25
C SER A 351 7.81 -6.00 -2.02
N PHE A 352 9.01 -6.53 -2.09
CA PHE A 352 9.67 -7.22 -1.00
C PHE A 352 10.95 -6.50 -0.65
N THR A 353 11.33 -6.49 0.61
CA THR A 353 12.62 -5.96 1.06
C THR A 353 13.14 -6.82 2.20
N ASN A 354 14.38 -7.28 2.07
CA ASN A 354 15.07 -7.98 3.14
C ASN A 354 15.96 -7.02 3.92
N ASP A 355 15.70 -6.86 5.22
CA ASP A 355 16.62 -6.22 6.16
C ASP A 355 17.37 -7.29 6.95
N SER A 356 18.49 -7.76 6.39
CA SER A 356 19.30 -8.80 7.00
C SER A 356 20.00 -8.35 8.29
N ALA A 357 20.12 -7.05 8.55
CA ALA A 357 20.70 -6.55 9.80
C ALA A 357 19.74 -6.71 10.98
N ARG A 358 18.42 -6.66 10.71
CA ARG A 358 17.36 -6.80 11.70
C ARG A 358 16.63 -8.14 11.63
N ASN A 359 17.02 -9.03 10.71
CA ASN A 359 16.29 -10.27 10.40
C ASN A 359 14.79 -9.99 10.18
N LEU A 360 14.48 -9.06 9.27
CA LEU A 360 13.11 -8.64 9.02
C LEU A 360 12.83 -8.57 7.52
N ILE A 361 11.76 -9.24 7.07
CA ILE A 361 11.28 -9.12 5.69
C ILE A 361 10.10 -8.14 5.66
N SER A 362 10.15 -7.11 4.82
CA SER A 362 9.02 -6.25 4.55
C SER A 362 8.30 -6.68 3.28
N VAL A 363 6.99 -6.85 3.36
CA VAL A 363 6.09 -7.22 2.27
C VAL A 363 5.04 -6.13 2.13
N ASN A 364 5.08 -5.39 1.01
CA ASN A 364 4.12 -4.34 0.72
C ASN A 364 3.34 -4.69 -0.54
N ILE A 365 2.01 -4.72 -0.41
CA ILE A 365 1.07 -5.06 -1.48
C ILE A 365 0.08 -3.91 -1.63
N ASN A 366 0.13 -3.21 -2.77
CA ASN A 366 -0.94 -2.30 -3.17
C ASN A 366 -1.78 -2.99 -4.24
N ALA A 367 -2.89 -3.58 -3.82
CA ALA A 367 -3.83 -4.26 -4.70
C ALA A 367 -4.65 -3.22 -5.49
N LEU A 368 -4.09 -2.75 -6.60
CA LEU A 368 -4.77 -1.85 -7.53
C LEU A 368 -5.76 -2.66 -8.38
N SER A 369 -7.04 -2.60 -8.03
CA SER A 369 -8.11 -3.38 -8.64
C SER A 369 -9.08 -2.52 -9.45
N PHE A 370 -9.69 -3.10 -10.48
CA PHE A 370 -10.86 -2.48 -11.14
C PHE A 370 -12.15 -3.09 -10.63
N ASN A 371 -13.19 -2.27 -10.50
CA ASN A 371 -14.52 -2.77 -10.16
C ASN A 371 -14.94 -3.84 -11.20
N PRO A 372 -15.25 -5.08 -10.75
CA PRO A 372 -15.57 -6.19 -11.61
C PRO A 372 -16.86 -6.01 -12.39
N ASP A 373 -17.74 -5.06 -12.04
CA ASP A 373 -18.96 -4.77 -12.79
C ASP A 373 -18.70 -3.92 -14.03
N ASN A 374 -17.56 -3.23 -14.08
CA ASN A 374 -17.22 -2.40 -15.23
C ASN A 374 -16.97 -3.28 -16.45
N ARG A 375 -17.60 -2.89 -17.56
CA ARG A 375 -17.46 -3.52 -18.87
C ARG A 375 -17.32 -2.43 -19.91
N GLY A 376 -16.50 -2.70 -20.92
CA GLY A 376 -16.31 -1.81 -22.05
C GLY A 376 -15.54 -2.54 -23.13
N LEU A 377 -15.99 -2.40 -24.37
CA LEU A 377 -15.33 -2.98 -25.53
C LEU A 377 -15.49 -2.00 -26.68
N ILE A 378 -14.39 -1.42 -27.16
CA ILE A 378 -14.40 -0.56 -28.34
C ILE A 378 -13.28 -1.02 -29.25
N GLY A 379 -13.64 -1.33 -30.50
CA GLY A 379 -12.72 -1.69 -31.56
C GLY A 379 -12.73 -0.67 -32.70
N GLY A 380 -11.64 -0.62 -33.44
CA GLY A 380 -11.53 0.20 -34.64
C GLY A 380 -10.10 0.70 -34.86
N ASN A 381 -9.98 1.76 -35.66
CA ASN A 381 -8.68 2.36 -36.00
C ASN A 381 -8.53 3.78 -35.41
N SER A 382 -9.58 4.31 -34.79
CA SER A 382 -9.61 5.65 -34.20
C SER A 382 -9.13 5.65 -32.75
N PRO A 383 -8.63 6.77 -32.23
CA PRO A 383 -8.30 6.88 -30.82
C PRO A 383 -9.54 6.69 -29.92
N VAL A 384 -9.34 6.10 -28.75
CA VAL A 384 -10.34 5.97 -27.68
C VAL A 384 -9.84 6.62 -26.39
N GLN A 385 -10.75 7.12 -25.56
CA GLN A 385 -10.41 7.64 -24.24
C GLN A 385 -10.91 6.67 -23.17
N VAL A 386 -9.99 6.17 -22.36
CA VAL A 386 -10.30 5.42 -21.14
C VAL A 386 -10.29 6.40 -19.97
N ARG A 387 -11.41 6.50 -19.27
CA ARG A 387 -11.53 7.30 -18.06
C ARG A 387 -11.54 6.37 -16.86
N THR A 388 -10.75 6.72 -15.85
CA THR A 388 -10.57 5.92 -14.65
C THR A 388 -10.66 6.81 -13.43
N LYS A 389 -11.44 6.40 -12.43
CA LYS A 389 -11.65 7.13 -11.19
C LYS A 389 -11.29 6.26 -10.01
N LEU A 390 -10.54 6.84 -9.07
CA LEU A 390 -10.21 6.16 -7.81
C LEU A 390 -11.44 6.24 -6.89
N GLU A 391 -12.06 5.11 -6.58
CA GLU A 391 -13.30 5.07 -5.79
C GLU A 391 -13.03 4.90 -4.29
N SER A 392 -12.07 4.05 -3.94
CA SER A 392 -11.71 3.82 -2.54
C SER A 392 -10.28 3.36 -2.40
N VAL A 393 -9.70 3.66 -1.24
CA VAL A 393 -8.42 3.13 -0.77
C VAL A 393 -8.66 2.65 0.65
N TYR A 394 -8.44 1.36 0.91
CA TYR A 394 -8.66 0.73 2.20
C TYR A 394 -7.43 -0.09 2.61
N PRO A 395 -6.71 0.31 3.67
CA PRO A 395 -5.66 -0.53 4.25
C PRO A 395 -6.31 -1.70 5.00
N ILE A 396 -5.76 -2.89 4.81
CA ILE A 396 -6.16 -4.07 5.56
C ILE A 396 -5.67 -3.91 7.01
N PRO A 397 -6.48 -4.28 8.03
CA PRO A 397 -6.24 -3.95 9.43
C PRO A 397 -5.12 -4.78 10.09
N TYR A 398 -3.96 -4.91 9.44
CA TYR A 398 -2.77 -5.47 10.08
C TYR A 398 -2.20 -4.49 11.10
N VAL A 399 -1.67 -5.00 12.21
CA VAL A 399 -0.94 -4.19 13.20
C VAL A 399 0.26 -3.54 12.53
N LYS A 400 0.56 -2.29 12.85
CA LYS A 400 1.77 -1.64 12.34
C LYS A 400 3.00 -2.25 13.01
N GLY A 401 3.81 -2.98 12.24
CA GLY A 401 5.15 -3.38 12.68
C GLY A 401 6.05 -2.15 12.86
N ASP A 402 6.95 -2.18 13.84
CA ASP A 402 7.97 -1.15 14.03
C ASP A 402 9.27 -1.51 13.29
N GLU A 403 10.33 -0.72 13.46
CA GLU A 403 11.61 -0.96 12.77
C GLU A 403 12.25 -2.30 13.10
N ILE A 404 11.91 -2.93 14.23
CA ILE A 404 12.60 -4.11 14.79
C ILE A 404 11.70 -5.35 14.73
N THR A 405 10.38 -5.19 14.72
CA THR A 405 9.38 -6.25 14.88
C THR A 405 8.44 -6.28 13.70
N GLY A 406 8.25 -7.46 13.13
CA GLY A 406 7.19 -7.73 12.18
C GLY A 406 5.82 -7.75 12.86
N ASN A 407 4.78 -7.92 12.05
CA ASN A 407 3.41 -8.15 12.49
C ASN A 407 2.89 -9.53 12.03
N THR A 408 3.71 -10.29 11.32
CA THR A 408 3.34 -11.51 10.61
C THR A 408 4.45 -12.55 10.78
N LYS A 409 4.06 -13.81 10.98
CA LYS A 409 4.94 -14.99 11.01
C LYS A 409 5.04 -15.67 9.65
N ARG A 410 3.93 -15.68 8.90
CA ARG A 410 3.87 -16.33 7.58
C ARG A 410 2.86 -15.63 6.71
N VAL A 411 3.16 -15.47 5.42
CA VAL A 411 2.23 -14.89 4.45
C VAL A 411 2.20 -15.72 3.17
N TRP A 412 0.99 -15.96 2.69
CA TRP A 412 0.66 -16.54 1.41
C TRP A 412 0.06 -15.46 0.52
N ILE A 413 0.63 -15.28 -0.67
CA ILE A 413 0.15 -14.35 -1.69
C ILE A 413 -0.04 -15.16 -2.96
N GLY A 414 -1.28 -15.29 -3.43
CA GLY A 414 -1.64 -16.07 -4.60
C GLY A 414 -2.41 -15.25 -5.62
N VAL A 415 -2.16 -15.49 -6.91
CA VAL A 415 -2.99 -14.98 -8.00
C VAL A 415 -3.61 -16.16 -8.73
N ASN A 416 -4.95 -16.22 -8.70
CA ASN A 416 -5.75 -17.22 -9.38
C ASN A 416 -6.17 -16.70 -10.75
N THR A 417 -5.78 -17.43 -11.80
CA THR A 417 -6.10 -17.11 -13.19
C THR A 417 -6.41 -18.35 -14.01
N SER A 418 -7.40 -18.22 -14.90
CA SER A 418 -7.74 -19.26 -15.87
C SER A 418 -6.80 -19.27 -17.09
N ASP A 419 -5.94 -18.26 -17.26
CA ASP A 419 -4.94 -18.18 -18.33
C ASP A 419 -3.63 -18.88 -17.88
N PRO A 420 -3.26 -20.02 -18.48
CA PRO A 420 -2.04 -20.74 -18.11
C PRO A 420 -0.76 -19.94 -18.33
N LYS A 421 -0.73 -19.05 -19.32
CA LYS A 421 0.45 -18.21 -19.60
C LYS A 421 0.59 -17.13 -18.52
N ALA A 422 -0.52 -16.56 -18.07
CA ALA A 422 -0.54 -15.62 -16.96
C ALA A 422 -0.11 -16.28 -15.65
N ASN A 423 -0.60 -17.50 -15.38
CA ASN A 423 -0.25 -18.28 -14.20
C ASN A 423 1.27 -18.53 -14.12
N ALA A 424 1.88 -18.98 -15.22
CA ALA A 424 3.33 -19.15 -15.30
C ALA A 424 4.11 -17.83 -15.15
N MET A 425 3.56 -16.73 -15.68
CA MET A 425 4.18 -15.41 -15.55
C MET A 425 4.18 -14.92 -14.09
N TRP A 426 3.06 -15.06 -13.37
CA TRP A 426 2.96 -14.67 -11.96
C TRP A 426 3.90 -15.48 -11.06
N GLU A 427 4.04 -16.79 -11.30
CA GLU A 427 5.07 -17.62 -10.64
C GLU A 427 6.48 -17.05 -10.89
N SER A 428 6.82 -16.75 -12.15
CA SER A 428 8.12 -16.17 -12.50
C SER A 428 8.32 -14.78 -11.88
N PHE A 429 7.27 -13.97 -11.76
CA PHE A 429 7.32 -12.65 -11.14
C PHE A 429 7.60 -12.76 -9.64
N PHE A 430 6.92 -13.67 -8.93
CA PHE A 430 7.14 -13.85 -7.52
C PHE A 430 8.56 -14.33 -7.21
N ASP A 431 9.06 -15.30 -7.96
CA ASP A 431 10.42 -15.82 -7.78
C ASP A 431 11.48 -14.77 -8.13
N SER A 432 11.32 -14.05 -9.25
CA SER A 432 12.28 -13.01 -9.65
C SER A 432 12.29 -11.83 -8.68
N THR A 433 11.13 -11.43 -8.16
CA THR A 433 11.01 -10.32 -7.21
C THR A 433 11.60 -10.70 -5.85
N ALA A 434 11.32 -11.90 -5.33
CA ALA A 434 11.89 -12.35 -4.06
C ALA A 434 13.42 -12.47 -4.13
N LYS A 435 13.95 -13.08 -5.20
CA LYS A 435 15.40 -13.15 -5.45
C LYS A 435 16.03 -11.78 -5.63
N GLY A 436 15.39 -10.91 -6.40
CA GLY A 436 15.86 -9.53 -6.64
C GLY A 436 15.91 -8.69 -5.37
N SER A 437 15.01 -8.95 -4.43
CA SER A 437 14.98 -8.31 -3.10
C SER A 437 15.94 -8.92 -2.08
N GLY A 438 16.69 -9.96 -2.46
CA GLY A 438 17.69 -10.59 -1.60
C GLY A 438 17.10 -11.47 -0.49
N ILE A 439 15.86 -11.97 -0.64
CA ILE A 439 15.31 -12.94 0.31
C ILE A 439 16.00 -14.31 0.10
N PRO A 440 16.58 -14.93 1.14
CA PRO A 440 17.16 -16.26 1.05
C PRO A 440 16.14 -17.33 0.62
N ALA A 441 16.57 -18.28 -0.22
CA ALA A 441 15.70 -19.33 -0.77
C ALA A 441 15.10 -20.30 0.27
N GLY A 442 15.57 -20.25 1.53
CA GLY A 442 14.98 -21.01 2.64
C GLY A 442 13.81 -20.30 3.34
N GLU A 443 13.64 -19.00 3.09
CA GLU A 443 12.67 -18.14 3.79
C GLU A 443 11.39 -17.91 2.97
N TYR A 444 11.34 -18.44 1.74
CA TYR A 444 10.17 -18.39 0.88
C TYR A 444 10.06 -19.63 -0.03
N ASN A 445 8.85 -19.91 -0.49
CA ASN A 445 8.55 -20.91 -1.50
C ASN A 445 7.64 -20.32 -2.57
N VAL A 446 7.94 -20.59 -3.84
CA VAL A 446 7.11 -20.17 -4.99
C VAL A 446 6.70 -21.40 -5.76
N SER A 447 5.41 -21.51 -6.05
CA SER A 447 4.90 -22.64 -6.83
C SER A 447 3.54 -22.33 -7.46
N ARG A 448 2.98 -23.34 -8.12
CA ARG A 448 1.64 -23.30 -8.70
C ARG A 448 0.79 -24.44 -8.19
N VAL A 449 -0.45 -24.13 -7.83
CA VAL A 449 -1.48 -25.10 -7.47
C VAL A 449 -2.69 -24.85 -8.36
N ARG A 450 -2.90 -25.76 -9.33
CA ARG A 450 -3.97 -25.65 -10.34
C ARG A 450 -3.87 -24.32 -11.11
N ASN A 451 -4.82 -23.42 -10.90
CA ASN A 451 -4.95 -22.11 -11.55
C ASN A 451 -4.31 -20.98 -10.74
N GLU A 452 -3.81 -21.29 -9.53
CA GLU A 452 -3.19 -20.31 -8.66
C GLU A 452 -1.67 -20.43 -8.71
N SER A 453 -1.02 -19.30 -8.96
CA SER A 453 0.42 -19.12 -8.72
C SER A 453 0.59 -18.39 -7.40
N TYR A 454 1.52 -18.82 -6.56
CA TYR A 454 1.67 -18.23 -5.23
C TYR A 454 3.13 -18.11 -4.81
N ILE A 455 3.34 -17.19 -3.88
CA ILE A 455 4.52 -17.12 -3.02
C ILE A 455 4.08 -17.24 -1.57
N GLU A 456 4.82 -18.06 -0.85
CA GLU A 456 4.69 -18.22 0.58
C GLU A 456 6.00 -17.80 1.24
N ILE A 457 5.94 -16.88 2.20
CA ILE A 457 7.10 -16.37 2.93
C ILE A 457 6.97 -16.80 4.38
N PHE A 458 8.01 -17.45 4.90
CA PHE A 458 8.07 -18.00 6.27
C PHE A 458 8.84 -17.10 7.25
N GLY A 459 9.61 -16.14 6.74
CA GLY A 459 10.42 -15.26 7.56
C GLY A 459 11.83 -15.82 7.86
N PRO A 460 12.76 -14.95 8.31
CA PRO A 460 14.15 -15.32 8.64
C PRO A 460 14.35 -15.99 10.01
N SER A 461 13.39 -15.89 10.93
CA SER A 461 13.44 -16.48 12.26
C SER A 461 13.11 -17.97 12.23
N ALA A 462 13.91 -18.77 12.93
CA ALA A 462 13.59 -20.19 13.15
C ALA A 462 12.56 -20.40 14.28
N ASP A 463 12.30 -19.37 15.09
CA ASP A 463 11.31 -19.39 16.16
C ASP A 463 9.90 -19.09 15.57
N PRO A 464 8.96 -20.06 15.61
CA PRO A 464 7.64 -19.91 15.02
C PRO A 464 6.73 -18.89 15.73
N ASP A 465 7.12 -18.43 16.92
CA ASP A 465 6.35 -17.45 17.69
C ASP A 465 6.79 -16.01 17.42
N VAL A 466 7.88 -15.81 16.67
CA VAL A 466 8.40 -14.48 16.32
C VAL A 466 7.72 -13.94 15.08
N ASN A 467 7.22 -12.70 15.17
CA ASN A 467 6.78 -11.95 14.00
C ASN A 467 7.99 -11.26 13.35
N ASP A 468 8.49 -11.84 12.27
CA ASP A 468 9.68 -11.43 11.52
C ASP A 468 9.36 -10.97 10.08
N ILE A 469 8.07 -10.90 9.74
CA ILE A 469 7.56 -10.33 8.51
C ILE A 469 6.75 -9.07 8.84
N ARG A 470 7.06 -7.96 8.18
CA ARG A 470 6.24 -6.74 8.17
C ARG A 470 5.34 -6.74 6.94
N LEU A 471 4.10 -7.15 7.12
CA LEU A 471 3.09 -7.20 6.06
C LEU A 471 2.23 -5.93 6.08
N THR A 472 2.20 -5.23 4.96
CA THR A 472 1.30 -4.10 4.72
C THR A 472 0.53 -4.36 3.44
N VAL A 473 -0.80 -4.36 3.52
CA VAL A 473 -1.68 -4.57 2.37
C VAL A 473 -2.67 -3.42 2.28
N THR A 474 -2.74 -2.79 1.11
CA THR A 474 -3.72 -1.75 0.80
C THR A 474 -4.48 -2.15 -0.44
N ASN A 475 -5.82 -2.14 -0.37
CA ASN A 475 -6.66 -2.34 -1.56
C ASN A 475 -7.13 -0.97 -2.08
N ALA A 476 -6.94 -0.73 -3.37
CA ALA A 476 -7.48 0.44 -4.05
C ALA A 476 -8.39 -0.01 -5.20
N THR A 477 -9.65 0.43 -5.18
CA THR A 477 -10.62 0.09 -6.23
C THR A 477 -10.81 1.26 -7.18
N TYR A 478 -10.66 1.00 -8.47
CA TYR A 478 -10.90 1.95 -9.55
C TYR A 478 -12.18 1.62 -10.31
N SER A 479 -12.97 2.65 -10.64
CA SER A 479 -13.98 2.56 -11.68
C SER A 479 -13.38 2.99 -13.02
N THR A 480 -13.73 2.32 -14.11
CA THR A 480 -13.19 2.60 -15.44
C THR A 480 -14.24 2.40 -16.51
N TRP A 481 -14.20 3.26 -17.52
CA TRP A 481 -15.12 3.24 -18.64
C TRP A 481 -14.43 3.83 -19.88
N VAL A 482 -14.87 3.40 -21.05
CA VAL A 482 -14.23 3.74 -22.33
C VAL A 482 -15.21 4.52 -23.22
N HIS A 483 -14.69 5.54 -23.91
CA HIS A 483 -15.42 6.37 -24.86
C HIS A 483 -14.67 6.46 -26.18
N GLY A 484 -15.39 6.44 -27.31
CA GLY A 484 -14.80 6.76 -28.61
C GLY A 484 -14.52 8.27 -28.71
N VAL A 485 -13.40 8.67 -29.32
CA VAL A 485 -13.03 10.10 -29.48
C VAL A 485 -13.75 10.74 -30.70
N GLY A 486 -14.82 10.11 -31.19
CA GLY A 486 -15.61 10.60 -32.33
C GLY A 486 -17.10 10.30 -32.16
N GLY A 487 -17.87 11.37 -31.93
CA GLY A 487 -19.34 11.34 -31.90
C GLY A 487 -19.94 11.56 -30.52
N VAL A 488 -20.14 12.83 -30.16
CA VAL A 488 -21.32 13.19 -29.35
C VAL A 488 -22.53 12.75 -30.18
N TYR A 489 -23.27 11.77 -29.70
CA TYR A 489 -24.69 11.71 -29.99
C TYR A 489 -25.38 12.06 -28.68
N GLU A 490 -26.15 13.16 -28.74
CA GLU A 490 -27.00 13.68 -27.68
C GLU A 490 -27.90 12.62 -27.05
#